data_AF-A0A059WYK5-F1
#
_entry.id   AF-A0A059WYK5-F1
#
_cell.length_a   1.000
_cell.length_b   1.000
_cell.length_c   1.000
_cell.angle_alpha   90.00
_cell.angle_beta   90.00
_cell.angle_gamma   90.00
#
_symmetry.space_group_name_H-M   'P 1'
#
loop_
_entity.id
_entity.type
_entity.pdbx_description
1 polymer ?
#
loop_
_entity_poly.entity_id
_entity_poly.type
_entity_poly.pdbx_seq_one_letter_code
_entity_poly.pdbx_strand_id
1 'polypeptide(L)'
;SIPHLSLVGDFHSHTGWGDLRGVGHLSDQDITDMAPEVISVIIVVNDKRRTSAWQYNGDGTLSGTVDKYHFRIGAYYLDDHSKTRRASIFCPYAIGFSAKEIPQRIFMRTAGASPRWLRSKG
;
A
#
# COMPACT_ATOMS: atom_id res chain seq x y z
N SER A 1 -25.29 12.28 -3.95
CA SER A 1 -25.03 11.06 -4.73
C SER A 1 -24.16 10.13 -3.90
N ILE A 2 -24.34 8.82 -4.02
CA ILE A 2 -23.41 7.84 -3.43
C ILE A 2 -22.15 7.87 -4.31
N PRO A 3 -20.93 7.98 -3.76
CA PRO A 3 -19.71 7.99 -4.55
C PRO A 3 -19.61 6.68 -5.37
N HIS A 4 -19.15 6.79 -6.61
CA HIS A 4 -18.89 5.61 -7.45
C HIS A 4 -17.69 4.87 -6.87
N LEU A 5 -17.95 3.74 -6.23
CA LEU A 5 -16.91 2.86 -5.69
C LEU A 5 -16.58 1.78 -6.72
N SER A 6 -15.30 1.53 -6.91
CA SER A 6 -14.80 0.44 -7.75
C SER A 6 -13.93 -0.48 -6.90
N LEU A 7 -14.07 -1.78 -7.09
CA LEU A 7 -13.14 -2.75 -6.52
C LEU A 7 -11.78 -2.59 -7.21
N VAL A 8 -10.74 -2.29 -6.44
CA VAL A 8 -9.37 -2.07 -6.95
C VAL A 8 -8.37 -3.12 -6.48
N GLY A 9 -8.81 -4.06 -5.64
CA GLY A 9 -8.02 -5.21 -5.23
C GLY A 9 -8.39 -5.74 -3.84
N ASP A 10 -7.40 -6.25 -3.13
CA ASP A 10 -7.56 -7.05 -1.92
C ASP A 10 -6.59 -6.66 -0.79
N PHE A 11 -6.76 -7.33 0.35
CA PHE A 11 -5.86 -7.19 1.48
C PHE A 11 -5.80 -8.47 2.30
N HIS A 12 -4.65 -8.70 2.93
CA HIS A 12 -4.48 -9.71 3.97
C HIS A 12 -3.39 -9.33 4.96
N SER A 13 -3.24 -10.10 6.02
CA SER A 13 -2.32 -9.80 7.11
C SER A 13 -1.16 -10.79 7.23
N HIS A 14 0.02 -10.26 7.51
CA HIS A 14 1.17 -11.04 8.01
C HIS A 14 1.31 -10.78 9.50
N THR A 15 0.79 -11.69 10.31
CA THR A 15 0.80 -11.57 11.78
C THR A 15 2.02 -12.28 12.36
N GLY A 16 2.60 -11.70 13.41
CA GLY A 16 3.56 -12.44 14.23
C GLY A 16 2.90 -13.63 14.92
N TRP A 17 3.70 -14.66 15.22
CA TRP A 17 3.29 -15.83 16.00
C TRP A 17 4.35 -16.12 17.06
N GLY A 18 3.98 -15.98 18.34
CA GLY A 18 4.93 -16.17 19.45
C GLY A 18 6.12 -15.21 19.30
N ASP A 19 7.33 -15.76 19.25
CA ASP A 19 8.55 -14.97 19.08
C ASP A 19 8.84 -14.57 17.63
N LEU A 20 8.11 -15.14 16.66
CA LEU A 20 8.28 -14.84 15.24
C LEU A 20 7.52 -13.56 14.88
N ARG A 21 8.23 -12.60 14.30
CA ARG A 21 7.61 -11.36 13.82
C ARG A 21 7.01 -11.55 12.44
N GLY A 22 5.80 -11.03 12.24
CA GLY A 22 5.26 -10.82 10.91
C GLY A 22 6.18 -9.89 10.12
N VAL A 23 6.39 -10.21 8.85
CA VAL A 23 7.26 -9.44 7.94
C VAL A 23 6.44 -8.91 6.77
N GLY A 24 6.84 -7.73 6.28
CA GLY A 24 6.14 -7.07 5.19
C GLY A 24 6.64 -7.42 3.79
N HIS A 25 7.51 -8.43 3.64
CA HIS A 25 7.90 -8.93 2.32
C HIS A 25 6.82 -9.88 1.81
N LEU A 26 6.58 -9.85 0.50
CA LEU A 26 5.69 -10.82 -0.13
C LEU A 26 6.30 -12.21 -0.08
N SER A 27 5.48 -13.19 0.24
CA SER A 27 5.76 -14.60 0.03
C SER A 27 5.61 -14.97 -1.45
N ASP A 28 6.10 -16.15 -1.82
CA ASP A 28 5.92 -16.67 -3.18
C ASP A 28 4.43 -16.89 -3.51
N GLN A 29 3.63 -17.25 -2.50
CA GLN A 29 2.18 -17.39 -2.65
C GLN A 29 1.53 -16.03 -2.94
N ASP A 30 1.90 -14.99 -2.18
CA ASP A 30 1.37 -13.64 -2.41
C ASP A 30 1.65 -13.19 -3.86
N ILE A 31 2.87 -13.43 -4.36
CA ILE A 31 3.27 -13.07 -5.73
C ILE A 31 2.46 -13.87 -6.77
N THR A 32 2.24 -15.15 -6.51
CA THR A 32 1.49 -16.06 -7.39
C THR A 32 0.03 -15.64 -7.53
N ASP A 33 -0.55 -15.15 -6.43
CA ASP A 33 -1.96 -14.73 -6.39
C ASP A 33 -2.19 -13.32 -6.95
N MET A 34 -1.13 -12.55 -7.24
CA MET A 34 -1.27 -11.22 -7.83
C MET A 34 -1.79 -11.30 -9.27
N ALA A 35 -2.69 -10.37 -9.61
CA ALA A 35 -3.19 -10.18 -10.96
C ALA A 35 -2.88 -8.76 -11.50
N PRO A 36 -2.79 -8.57 -12.83
CA PRO A 36 -2.72 -7.24 -13.43
C PRO A 36 -3.91 -6.37 -13.00
N GLU A 37 -3.68 -5.07 -12.84
CA GLU A 37 -4.70 -4.07 -12.43
C GLU A 37 -5.29 -4.26 -11.02
N VAL A 38 -4.80 -5.24 -10.25
CA VAL A 38 -5.17 -5.48 -8.84
C VAL A 38 -4.10 -4.91 -7.91
N ILE A 39 -4.54 -4.17 -6.89
CA ILE A 39 -3.69 -3.71 -5.79
C ILE A 39 -3.85 -4.67 -4.61
N SER A 40 -2.76 -5.28 -4.17
CA SER A 40 -2.73 -6.13 -2.98
C SER A 40 -2.12 -5.40 -1.79
N VAL A 41 -2.87 -5.32 -0.68
CA VAL A 41 -2.44 -4.64 0.54
C VAL A 41 -2.04 -5.64 1.60
N ILE A 42 -0.78 -5.58 2.04
CA ILE A 42 -0.26 -6.41 3.12
C ILE A 42 -0.24 -5.61 4.42
N ILE A 43 -0.93 -6.14 5.44
CA ILE A 43 -0.99 -5.57 6.78
C ILE A 43 -0.13 -6.41 7.72
N VAL A 44 1.05 -5.90 8.07
CA VAL A 44 1.90 -6.54 9.07
C VAL A 44 1.46 -6.12 10.46
N VAL A 45 1.17 -7.10 11.32
CA VAL A 45 0.75 -6.86 12.72
C VAL A 45 1.70 -7.58 13.67
N ASN A 46 2.30 -6.82 14.57
CA ASN A 46 3.20 -7.33 15.60
C ASN A 46 2.91 -6.65 16.94
N ASP A 47 3.28 -7.28 18.05
CA ASP A 47 3.30 -6.59 19.34
C ASP A 47 4.20 -5.36 19.29
N LYS A 48 3.74 -4.25 19.88
CA LYS A 48 4.51 -3.02 19.92
C LYS A 48 5.63 -3.13 20.95
N ARG A 49 6.84 -2.73 20.56
CA ARG A 49 7.94 -2.50 21.50
C ARG A 49 7.89 -1.12 22.14
N ARG A 50 7.26 -0.16 21.46
CA ARG A 50 7.02 1.22 21.89
C ARG A 50 5.82 1.77 21.12
N THR A 51 5.15 2.76 21.68
CA THR A 51 4.13 3.54 20.96
C THR A 51 4.80 4.42 19.90
N SER A 52 4.19 4.51 18.71
CA SER A 52 4.61 5.42 17.64
C SER A 52 3.40 6.03 16.95
N ALA A 53 3.47 7.34 16.69
CA ALA A 53 2.51 8.01 15.82
C ALA A 53 2.52 7.37 14.42
N TRP A 54 1.40 7.48 13.71
CA TRP A 54 1.31 7.04 12.33
C TRP A 54 2.18 7.93 11.43
N GLN A 55 2.91 7.32 10.51
CA GLN A 55 3.83 8.02 9.61
C GLN A 55 4.04 7.28 8.29
N TYR A 56 4.35 8.03 7.24
CA TYR A 56 4.87 7.49 5.99
C TYR A 56 6.34 7.09 6.18
N ASN A 57 6.71 5.94 5.63
CA ASN A 57 8.08 5.45 5.61
C ASN A 57 8.73 5.71 4.24
N GLY A 58 10.06 5.78 4.20
CA GLY A 58 10.81 6.06 2.97
C GLY A 58 10.66 4.99 1.87
N ASP A 59 10.16 3.80 2.20
CA ASP A 59 9.89 2.71 1.26
C ASP A 59 8.43 2.72 0.72
N GLY A 60 7.67 3.78 0.99
CA GLY A 60 6.28 3.93 0.54
C GLY A 60 5.24 3.23 1.43
N THR A 61 5.66 2.59 2.52
CA THR A 61 4.74 1.99 3.50
C THR A 61 4.21 3.00 4.51
N LEU A 62 3.14 2.64 5.21
CA LEU A 62 2.55 3.39 6.32
C LEU A 62 2.70 2.57 7.60
N SER A 63 3.11 3.17 8.71
CA SER A 63 3.18 2.44 10.00
C SER A 63 2.81 3.30 11.19
N GLY A 64 2.32 2.65 12.24
CA GLY A 64 1.94 3.29 13.50
C GLY A 64 1.54 2.25 14.53
N THR A 65 1.19 2.70 15.73
CA THR A 65 0.67 1.81 16.78
C THR A 65 -0.78 2.08 17.10
N VAL A 66 -1.53 1.01 17.35
CA VAL A 66 -2.88 1.05 17.92
C VAL A 66 -2.92 0.02 19.05
N ASP A 67 -3.33 0.46 20.23
CA ASP A 67 -3.31 -0.33 21.46
C ASP A 67 -1.96 -1.03 21.71
N LYS A 68 -1.91 -2.37 21.76
CA LYS A 68 -0.71 -3.16 22.03
C LYS A 68 0.08 -3.52 20.77
N TYR A 69 -0.38 -3.09 19.59
CA TYR A 69 0.17 -3.55 18.33
C TYR A 69 0.85 -2.43 17.54
N HIS A 70 1.90 -2.81 16.82
CA HIS A 70 2.54 -2.03 15.77
C HIS A 70 2.13 -2.57 14.40
N PHE A 71 1.57 -1.69 13.59
CA PHE A 71 1.14 -1.97 12.23
C PHE A 71 2.15 -1.43 11.22
N ARG A 72 2.40 -2.20 10.16
CA ARG A 72 3.05 -1.70 8.94
C ARG A 72 2.23 -2.16 7.74
N ILE A 73 1.81 -1.22 6.91
CA ILE A 73 0.95 -1.45 5.75
C ILE A 73 1.76 -1.17 4.48
N GLY A 74 1.78 -2.12 3.56
CA GLY A 74 2.36 -1.96 2.23
C GLY A 74 1.36 -2.32 1.15
N ALA A 75 1.44 -1.65 0.00
CA ALA A 75 0.60 -1.92 -1.16
C ALA A 75 1.46 -2.34 -2.35
N TYR A 76 0.96 -3.28 -3.14
CA TYR A 76 1.68 -3.95 -4.21
C TYR A 76 0.82 -4.07 -5.47
N TYR A 77 1.47 -4.07 -6.63
CA TYR A 77 0.84 -4.29 -7.93
C TYR A 77 1.85 -4.94 -8.89
N LEU A 78 1.36 -5.52 -9.98
CA LEU A 78 2.19 -5.96 -11.11
C LEU A 78 2.35 -4.81 -12.10
N ASP A 79 3.59 -4.50 -12.50
CA ASP A 79 3.85 -3.58 -13.61
C ASP A 79 3.54 -4.21 -14.97
N ASP A 80 3.66 -3.43 -16.05
CA ASP A 80 3.39 -3.87 -17.43
C ASP A 80 4.27 -5.06 -17.90
N HIS A 81 5.30 -5.41 -17.13
CA HIS A 81 6.18 -6.56 -17.37
C HIS A 81 5.92 -7.72 -16.40
N SER A 82 4.76 -7.71 -15.73
CA SER A 82 4.38 -8.67 -14.69
C SER A 82 5.38 -8.74 -13.53
N LYS A 83 6.12 -7.66 -13.26
CA LYS A 83 7.02 -7.59 -12.11
C LYS A 83 6.31 -6.91 -10.95
N THR A 84 6.44 -7.51 -9.77
CA THR A 84 5.88 -6.93 -8.56
C THR A 84 6.57 -5.62 -8.18
N ARG A 85 5.75 -4.59 -7.90
CA ARG A 85 6.17 -3.26 -7.48
C ARG A 85 5.47 -2.83 -6.21
N ARG A 86 6.09 -1.89 -5.50
CA ARG A 86 5.50 -1.20 -4.34
C ARG A 86 4.70 0.01 -4.82
N ALA A 87 3.46 0.14 -4.38
CA ALA A 87 2.71 1.39 -4.47
C ALA A 87 2.93 2.22 -3.20
N SER A 88 2.97 3.55 -3.35
CA SER A 88 3.01 4.45 -2.20
C SER A 88 1.61 4.56 -1.60
N ILE A 89 1.48 4.33 -0.30
CA ILE A 89 0.21 4.55 0.41
C ILE A 89 0.12 6.02 0.82
N PHE A 90 -0.97 6.67 0.44
CA PHE A 90 -1.33 8.00 0.91
C PHE A 90 -2.62 7.92 1.73
N CYS A 91 -2.54 8.15 3.04
CA CYS A 91 -3.66 8.08 3.95
C CYS A 91 -3.62 9.26 4.93
N PRO A 92 -4.16 10.42 4.54
CA PRO A 92 -4.12 11.62 5.38
C PRO A 92 -4.92 11.45 6.68
N TYR A 93 -5.93 10.59 6.69
CA TYR A 93 -6.70 10.29 7.90
C TYR A 93 -5.88 9.57 8.98
N ALA A 94 -4.92 8.73 8.59
CA ALA A 94 -4.08 8.02 9.56
C ALA A 94 -3.04 8.94 10.20
N ILE A 95 -2.49 9.89 9.44
CA ILE A 95 -1.37 10.75 9.87
C ILE A 95 -1.83 12.12 10.37
N GLY A 96 -3.10 12.48 10.13
CA GLY A 96 -3.60 13.84 10.28
C GLY A 96 -3.37 14.65 9.00
N PHE A 97 -4.26 15.60 8.72
CA PHE A 97 -4.28 16.42 7.50
C PHE A 97 -3.00 17.29 7.26
N SER A 98 -2.01 17.22 8.14
CA SER A 98 -0.73 17.93 8.08
C SER A 98 0.36 17.21 7.25
N ALA A 99 0.00 16.18 6.47
CA ALA A 99 0.94 15.45 5.62
C ALA A 99 1.60 16.40 4.61
N LYS A 100 2.92 16.63 4.77
CA LYS A 100 3.74 17.43 3.86
C LYS A 100 3.42 17.09 2.40
N GLU A 101 3.24 18.13 1.59
CA GLU A 101 3.10 18.02 0.14
C GLU A 101 4.21 17.12 -0.42
N ILE A 102 3.83 15.98 -0.98
CA ILE A 102 4.77 15.13 -1.73
C ILE A 102 5.09 15.91 -3.02
N PRO A 103 6.37 16.18 -3.34
CA PRO A 103 6.72 16.87 -4.58
C PRO A 103 6.10 16.16 -5.78
N GLN A 104 5.38 16.91 -6.63
CA GLN A 104 4.60 16.40 -7.76
C GLN A 104 5.37 15.47 -8.71
N ARG A 105 6.70 15.51 -8.70
CA ARG A 105 7.58 14.62 -9.48
C ARG A 105 7.42 13.13 -9.16
N ILE A 106 6.95 12.74 -7.98
CA ILE A 106 6.75 11.32 -7.61
C ILE A 106 5.38 10.81 -8.11
N PHE A 107 4.36 11.67 -8.11
CA PHE A 107 2.99 11.33 -8.51
C PHE A 107 2.88 10.95 -10.01
N MET A 108 3.71 11.56 -10.87
CA MET A 108 3.66 11.33 -12.32
C MET A 108 4.32 10.03 -12.80
N ARG A 109 5.09 9.31 -11.96
CA ARG A 109 5.68 8.02 -12.36
C ARG A 109 4.71 6.85 -12.30
N THR A 110 3.66 6.95 -11.49
CA THR A 110 2.59 5.93 -11.39
C THR A 110 1.44 6.19 -12.37
N ALA A 111 1.34 7.40 -12.93
CA ALA A 111 0.32 7.75 -13.93
C ALA A 111 0.71 7.36 -15.38
N GLY A 112 1.85 6.70 -15.57
CA GLY A 112 2.37 6.29 -16.88
C GLY A 112 1.82 4.96 -17.42
N ALA A 113 0.89 4.31 -16.73
CA ALA A 113 0.22 3.12 -17.23
C ALA A 113 -1.03 3.51 -18.04
N SER A 114 -0.94 3.26 -19.36
CA SER A 114 -2.00 3.28 -20.38
C SER A 114 -2.37 4.63 -21.06
N PRO A 115 -1.87 4.89 -22.29
CA PRO A 115 -2.34 5.98 -23.16
C PRO A 115 -3.72 5.71 -23.82
N ARG A 116 -4.40 4.60 -23.48
CA ARG A 116 -5.50 4.08 -24.30
C ARG A 116 -6.84 4.82 -24.14
N TRP A 117 -6.94 5.78 -23.21
CA TRP A 117 -8.18 6.50 -22.90
C TRP A 117 -8.31 7.91 -23.52
N LEU A 118 -7.31 8.40 -24.27
CA LEU A 118 -7.32 9.75 -24.85
C LEU A 118 -7.76 9.83 -26.33
N ARG A 119 -8.31 8.75 -26.91
CA ARG A 119 -8.86 8.76 -28.27
C ARG A 119 -10.31 8.30 -28.32
N SER A 120 -11.21 9.05 -27.71
CA SER A 120 -12.63 9.01 -28.11
C SER A 120 -13.34 10.35 -27.93
N LYS A 121 -12.72 11.44 -28.39
CA LYS A 121 -13.41 12.68 -28.77
C LYS A 121 -12.64 13.34 -29.91
N GLY A 122 -13.00 12.93 -31.13
CA GLY A 122 -12.65 13.55 -32.40
C GLY A 122 -13.84 13.38 -33.31
#